data_AF-A0A5B0TUA2-F1
#
_entry.id   AF-A0A5B0TUA2-F1
#
_cell.length_a   1.000
_cell.length_b   1.000
_cell.length_c   1.000
_cell.angle_alpha   90.00
_cell.angle_beta   90.00
_cell.angle_gamma   90.00
#
_symmetry.space_group_name_H-M   'P 1'
#
loop_
_entity.id
_entity.type
_entity.pdbx_description
1 polymer ?
#
loop_
_entity_poly.entity_id
_entity_poly.type
_entity_poly.pdbx_seq_one_letter_code
_entity_poly.pdbx_strand_id
1 'polypeptide(L)'
;MKTDDVVYNLLNEISVQFPEVKVLMSIYNEDETTFKMEAFSKATTHAVTLGNIKQAQRYLNYMAQKLLNADAKVIEYIDVYYVETLFWGVSSHTIAVGWPLVPVNLQTLYVNFHGNQALN
;
A
#
# COMPACT_ATOMS: atom_id res chain seq x y z
N MET A 1 -4.43 -22.28 9.43
CA MET A 1 -4.67 -20.88 9.80
C MET A 1 -6.09 -20.53 9.43
N LYS A 2 -6.85 -19.89 10.33
CA LYS A 2 -8.13 -19.32 9.92
C LYS A 2 -7.81 -18.22 8.91
N THR A 3 -8.66 -18.10 7.90
CA THR A 3 -8.36 -17.36 6.68
C THR A 3 -8.08 -15.89 6.93
N ASP A 4 -8.48 -15.31 8.06
CA ASP A 4 -8.22 -13.90 8.41
C ASP A 4 -6.85 -13.69 9.08
N ASP A 5 -6.23 -14.74 9.61
CA ASP A 5 -4.95 -14.68 10.32
C ASP A 5 -3.83 -14.10 9.45
N VAL A 6 -3.81 -14.39 8.14
CA VAL A 6 -2.80 -13.88 7.20
C VAL A 6 -2.87 -12.36 7.02
N VAL A 7 -4.08 -11.79 7.07
CA VAL A 7 -4.31 -10.34 6.92
C VAL A 7 -3.90 -9.63 8.20
N TYR A 8 -4.31 -10.15 9.36
CA TYR A 8 -3.86 -9.60 10.65
C TYR A 8 -2.34 -9.66 10.80
N ASN A 9 -1.70 -10.75 10.36
CA ASN A 9 -0.24 -10.86 10.36
C ASN A 9 0.42 -9.78 9.48
N LEU A 10 -0.09 -9.55 8.27
CA LEU A 10 0.41 -8.48 7.40
C LEU A 10 0.29 -7.10 8.05
N LEU A 11 -0.87 -6.77 8.63
CA LEU A 11 -1.10 -5.47 9.28
C LEU A 11 -0.21 -5.29 10.51
N ASN A 12 0.01 -6.36 11.27
CA ASN A 12 0.93 -6.36 12.40
C ASN A 12 2.38 -6.17 11.95
N GLU A 13 2.82 -6.86 10.90
CA GLU A 13 4.16 -6.67 10.30
C GLU A 13 4.39 -5.21 9.88
N ILE A 14 3.43 -4.61 9.17
CA ILE A 14 3.47 -3.19 8.79
C ILE A 14 3.60 -2.30 10.03
N SER A 15 2.80 -2.55 11.06
CA SER A 15 2.79 -1.77 12.30
C SER A 15 4.09 -1.88 13.10
N VAL A 16 4.75 -3.05 13.06
CA VAL A 16 6.06 -3.26 13.70
C VAL A 16 7.17 -2.57 12.91
N GLN A 17 7.14 -2.67 11.58
CA GLN A 17 8.19 -2.14 10.72
C GLN A 17 8.12 -0.62 10.52
N PHE A 18 6.92 -0.04 10.60
CA PHE A 18 6.66 1.38 10.39
C PHE A 18 5.83 1.96 11.54
N PRO A 19 6.48 2.34 12.66
CA PRO A 19 5.80 2.89 13.83
C PRO A 19 4.93 4.12 13.53
N GLU A 20 5.31 4.93 12.55
CA GLU A 20 4.54 6.08 12.07
C GLU A 20 3.21 5.67 11.41
N VAL A 21 3.20 4.53 10.71
CA VAL A 21 1.98 3.96 10.11
C VAL A 21 1.12 3.29 11.18
N LYS A 22 1.73 2.66 12.19
CA LYS A 22 1.00 2.11 13.34
C LYS A 22 0.09 3.15 13.99
N VAL A 23 0.56 4.38 14.15
CA VAL A 23 -0.25 5.48 14.70
C VAL A 23 -1.48 5.73 13.82
N LEU A 24 -1.32 5.77 12.49
CA LEU A 24 -2.42 5.98 11.55
C LEU A 24 -3.42 4.81 11.58
N MET A 25 -2.93 3.57 11.64
CA MET A 25 -3.77 2.37 11.73
C MET A 25 -4.52 2.28 13.06
N SER A 26 -3.95 2.81 14.15
CA SER A 26 -4.54 2.71 15.49
C SER A 26 -5.80 3.57 15.71
N ILE A 27 -6.14 4.41 14.73
CA ILE A 27 -7.41 5.16 14.71
C ILE A 27 -8.60 4.21 14.49
N TYR A 28 -8.36 3.08 13.83
CA TYR A 28 -9.39 2.11 13.46
C TYR A 28 -9.43 0.94 14.45
N ASN A 29 -10.62 0.36 14.64
CA ASN A 29 -10.83 -0.83 15.45
C ASN A 29 -10.02 -2.02 14.94
N GLU A 30 -9.84 -3.04 15.79
CA GLU A 30 -9.00 -4.20 15.46
C GLU A 30 -9.39 -4.86 14.13
N ASP A 31 -10.68 -5.08 13.94
CA ASP A 31 -11.35 -5.77 12.82
C ASP A 31 -11.56 -4.91 11.57
N GLU A 32 -11.33 -3.59 11.65
CA GLU A 32 -11.39 -2.64 10.54
C GLU A 32 -10.15 -2.74 9.62
N THR A 33 -9.84 -3.96 9.19
CA THR A 33 -8.63 -4.29 8.42
C THR A 33 -8.55 -3.47 7.13
N THR A 34 -9.64 -3.37 6.36
CA THR A 34 -9.73 -2.56 5.14
C THR A 34 -9.23 -1.13 5.35
N PHE A 35 -9.77 -0.42 6.34
CA PHE A 35 -9.38 0.96 6.61
C PHE A 35 -7.91 1.10 7.04
N LYS A 36 -7.37 0.10 7.74
CA LYS A 36 -5.95 0.07 8.10
C LYS A 36 -5.05 -0.05 6.88
N MET A 37 -5.40 -0.92 5.93
CA MET A 37 -4.61 -1.07 4.70
C MET A 37 -4.70 0.19 3.82
N GLU A 38 -5.89 0.79 3.71
CA GLU A 38 -6.04 2.07 3.04
C GLU A 38 -5.20 3.17 3.72
N ALA A 39 -5.15 3.19 5.05
CA ALA A 39 -4.32 4.16 5.77
C ALA A 39 -2.83 4.01 5.42
N PHE A 40 -2.35 2.79 5.19
CA PHE A 40 -0.99 2.55 4.72
C PHE A 40 -0.77 3.02 3.27
N SER A 41 -1.73 2.77 2.38
CA SER A 41 -1.68 3.26 1.00
C SER A 41 -1.69 4.80 0.94
N LYS A 42 -2.58 5.43 1.72
CA LYS A 42 -2.65 6.88 1.89
C LYS A 42 -1.35 7.43 2.48
N ALA A 43 -0.74 6.76 3.45
CA ALA A 43 0.57 7.15 3.98
C ALA A 43 1.69 7.08 2.92
N THR A 44 1.64 6.09 2.03
CA THR A 44 2.56 5.98 0.89
C THR A 44 2.40 7.16 -0.07
N THR A 45 1.17 7.43 -0.47
CA THR A 45 0.83 8.55 -1.35
C THR A 45 1.20 9.90 -0.72
N HIS A 46 0.98 10.05 0.59
CA HIS A 46 1.32 11.25 1.33
C HIS A 46 2.84 11.48 1.41
N ALA A 47 3.62 10.42 1.63
CA ALA A 47 5.08 10.52 1.60
C ALA A 47 5.61 11.00 0.24
N VAL A 48 5.02 10.55 -0.88
CA VAL A 48 5.34 11.10 -2.21
C VAL A 48 4.97 12.57 -2.31
N THR A 49 3.75 12.91 -1.86
CA THR A 49 3.21 14.29 -1.93
C THR A 49 4.08 15.29 -1.17
N LEU A 50 4.61 14.89 -0.01
CA LEU A 50 5.50 15.71 0.80
C LEU A 50 6.96 15.72 0.30
N GLY A 51 7.29 14.98 -0.76
CA GLY A 51 8.67 14.84 -1.23
C GLY A 51 9.56 13.96 -0.33
N ASN A 52 8.96 13.18 0.58
CA ASN A 52 9.66 12.22 1.43
C ASN A 52 9.97 10.92 0.66
N ILE A 53 10.72 11.05 -0.44
CA ILE A 53 10.96 9.98 -1.42
C ILE A 53 11.53 8.71 -0.79
N LYS A 54 12.48 8.84 0.15
CA LYS A 54 13.06 7.67 0.85
C LYS A 54 12.01 6.90 1.65
N GLN A 55 11.05 7.59 2.27
CA GLN A 55 9.98 6.93 3.03
C GLN A 55 8.97 6.27 2.09
N ALA A 56 8.56 6.97 1.03
CA ALA A 56 7.69 6.38 0.00
C ALA A 56 8.28 5.11 -0.60
N GLN A 57 9.58 5.13 -0.97
CA GLN A 57 10.29 3.96 -1.47
C GLN A 57 10.34 2.81 -0.46
N ARG A 58 10.50 3.10 0.84
CA ARG A 58 10.48 2.04 1.87
C ARG A 58 9.14 1.32 1.90
N TYR A 59 8.02 2.05 1.82
CA TYR A 59 6.69 1.45 1.83
C TYR A 59 6.39 0.69 0.53
N LEU A 60 6.70 1.28 -0.63
CA LEU A 60 6.52 0.64 -1.92
C LEU A 60 7.36 -0.63 -2.06
N ASN A 61 8.62 -0.59 -1.62
CA ASN A 61 9.49 -1.75 -1.63
C ASN A 61 9.00 -2.84 -0.67
N TYR A 62 8.50 -2.47 0.51
CA TYR A 62 7.90 -3.46 1.42
C TYR A 62 6.76 -4.22 0.75
N MET A 63 5.83 -3.50 0.10
CA MET A 63 4.70 -4.12 -0.60
C MET A 63 5.17 -5.00 -1.76
N ALA A 64 6.11 -4.50 -2.57
CA ALA A 64 6.69 -5.27 -3.66
C ALA A 64 7.39 -6.55 -3.19
N GLN A 65 8.11 -6.51 -2.07
CA GLN A 65 8.74 -7.69 -1.49
C GLN A 65 7.71 -8.66 -0.91
N LYS A 66 6.66 -8.14 -0.25
CA LYS A 66 5.59 -8.98 0.30
C LYS A 66 4.89 -9.79 -0.79
N LEU A 67 4.64 -9.19 -1.96
CA LEU A 67 3.99 -9.84 -3.09
C LEU A 67 4.76 -11.04 -3.66
N LEU A 68 6.09 -11.14 -3.47
CA LEU A 68 6.88 -12.23 -4.06
C LEU A 68 6.52 -13.62 -3.52
N ASN A 69 6.12 -13.70 -2.25
CA ASN A 69 5.84 -14.97 -1.55
C ASN A 69 4.52 -14.93 -0.77
N ALA A 70 3.63 -14.00 -1.10
CA ALA A 70 2.35 -13.84 -0.42
C ALA A 70 1.37 -14.95 -0.80
N ASP A 71 0.57 -15.39 0.16
CA ASP A 71 -0.60 -16.22 -0.11
C ASP A 71 -1.60 -15.49 -1.01
N ALA A 72 -2.37 -16.24 -1.80
CA ALA A 72 -3.36 -15.68 -2.74
C ALA A 72 -4.30 -14.66 -2.07
N LYS A 73 -4.74 -14.93 -0.83
CA LYS A 73 -5.60 -14.01 -0.08
C LYS A 73 -4.90 -12.71 0.30
N VAL A 74 -3.60 -12.75 0.61
CA VAL A 74 -2.81 -11.55 0.88
C VAL A 74 -2.64 -10.74 -0.40
N ILE A 75 -2.43 -11.40 -1.53
CA ILE A 75 -2.34 -10.73 -2.84
C ILE A 75 -3.66 -10.03 -3.16
N GLU A 76 -4.80 -10.73 -3.07
CA GLU A 76 -6.14 -10.16 -3.28
C GLU A 76 -6.41 -8.98 -2.33
N TYR A 77 -6.05 -9.12 -1.06
CA TYR A 77 -6.21 -8.05 -0.07
C TYR A 77 -5.36 -6.80 -0.39
N ILE A 78 -4.14 -6.98 -0.90
CA ILE A 78 -3.28 -5.89 -1.36
C ILE A 78 -3.86 -5.23 -2.62
N ASP A 79 -4.29 -6.03 -3.59
CA ASP A 79 -4.86 -5.56 -4.86
C ASP A 79 -6.10 -4.69 -4.62
N VAL A 80 -6.99 -5.13 -3.73
CA VAL A 80 -8.20 -4.36 -3.42
C VAL A 80 -7.87 -3.17 -2.52
N TYR A 81 -7.29 -3.34 -1.34
CA TYR A 81 -7.30 -2.25 -0.34
C TYR A 81 -6.08 -1.35 -0.36
N TYR A 82 -4.96 -1.80 -0.92
CA TYR A 82 -3.77 -0.96 -1.08
C TYR A 82 -3.73 -0.32 -2.46
N VAL A 83 -3.89 -1.11 -3.52
CA VAL A 83 -3.72 -0.64 -4.90
C VAL A 83 -4.87 0.24 -5.37
N GLU A 84 -6.12 -0.04 -4.99
CA GLU A 84 -7.27 0.82 -5.31
C GLU A 84 -7.05 2.27 -4.83
N THR A 85 -6.49 2.43 -3.64
CA THR A 85 -6.34 3.73 -3.00
C THR A 85 -5.00 4.42 -3.26
N LEU A 86 -4.04 3.71 -3.88
CA LEU A 86 -2.72 4.26 -4.17
C LEU A 86 -2.83 5.38 -5.22
N PHE A 87 -2.29 6.57 -4.92
CA PHE A 87 -2.42 7.77 -5.75
C PHE A 87 -3.86 8.24 -6.02
N TRP A 88 -4.86 7.78 -5.26
CA TRP A 88 -6.21 8.28 -5.42
C TRP A 88 -6.32 9.74 -4.98
N GLY A 89 -6.91 10.58 -5.82
CA GLY A 89 -7.22 11.98 -5.52
C GLY A 89 -6.02 12.94 -5.39
N VAL A 90 -4.82 12.55 -5.87
CA VAL A 90 -3.63 13.43 -5.82
C VAL A 90 -3.35 14.15 -7.13
N SER A 91 -2.48 15.16 -7.07
CA SER A 91 -2.10 15.96 -8.24
C SER A 91 -1.32 15.14 -9.27
N SER A 92 -1.40 15.52 -10.55
CA SER A 92 -0.59 14.93 -11.61
C SER A 92 0.92 15.05 -11.35
N HIS A 93 1.35 16.11 -10.67
CA HIS A 93 2.74 16.26 -10.22
C HIS A 93 3.14 15.17 -9.23
N THR A 94 2.30 14.90 -8.22
CA THR A 94 2.52 13.81 -7.26
C THR A 94 2.65 12.47 -7.97
N ILE A 95 1.78 12.19 -8.94
CA ILE A 95 1.83 10.95 -9.71
C ILE A 95 3.11 10.89 -10.56
N ALA A 96 3.50 11.97 -11.23
CA ALA A 96 4.71 12.01 -12.05
C ALA A 96 5.99 11.75 -11.23
N VAL A 97 6.01 12.21 -9.98
CA VAL A 97 7.11 11.93 -9.04
C VAL A 97 7.01 10.51 -8.47
N GLY A 98 5.81 10.06 -8.14
CA GLY A 98 5.57 8.80 -7.42
C GLY A 98 5.63 7.56 -8.30
N TRP A 99 5.06 7.61 -9.49
CA TRP A 99 4.93 6.46 -10.39
C TRP A 99 6.27 5.80 -10.73
N PRO A 100 7.35 6.54 -11.05
CA PRO A 100 8.68 5.94 -11.28
C PRO A 100 9.27 5.22 -10.05
N LEU A 101 8.75 5.47 -8.84
CA LEU A 101 9.19 4.82 -7.61
C LEU A 101 8.49 3.48 -7.36
N VAL A 102 7.35 3.23 -8.02
CA VAL A 102 6.55 2.02 -7.83
C VAL A 102 7.29 0.83 -8.46
N PRO A 103 7.59 -0.25 -7.73
CA PRO A 103 8.24 -1.43 -8.32
C PRO A 103 7.39 -2.12 -9.37
N VAL A 104 8.03 -2.79 -10.34
CA VAL A 104 7.38 -3.34 -11.55
C VAL A 104 6.21 -4.29 -11.25
N ASN A 105 6.35 -5.16 -10.24
CA ASN A 105 5.29 -6.09 -9.85
C ASN A 105 4.07 -5.34 -9.27
N LEU A 106 4.29 -4.29 -8.51
CA LEU A 106 3.23 -3.45 -7.97
C LEU A 106 2.60 -2.54 -9.05
N GLN A 107 3.39 -2.05 -10.03
CA GLN A 107 2.84 -1.38 -11.21
C GLN A 107 1.94 -2.30 -12.01
N THR A 108 2.32 -3.57 -12.17
CA THR A 108 1.52 -4.58 -12.88
C THR A 108 0.18 -4.78 -12.18
N LEU A 109 0.20 -4.91 -10.85
CA LEU A 109 -1.01 -5.03 -10.04
C LEU A 109 -1.90 -3.79 -10.19
N TYR A 110 -1.30 -2.60 -10.12
CA TYR A 110 -1.99 -1.32 -10.34
C TYR A 110 -2.69 -1.24 -11.70
N VAL A 111 -1.98 -1.54 -12.78
CA VAL A 111 -2.53 -1.47 -14.14
C VAL A 111 -3.64 -2.50 -14.33
N ASN A 112 -3.50 -3.70 -13.76
CA ASN A 112 -4.54 -4.72 -13.83
C ASN A 112 -5.82 -4.31 -13.10
N PHE A 113 -5.69 -3.65 -11.96
CA PHE A 113 -6.82 -3.17 -11.17
C PHE A 113 -7.53 -1.98 -11.84
N HIS A 114 -6.76 -0.95 -12.25
CA HIS A 114 -7.30 0.32 -12.75
C HIS A 114 -7.54 0.34 -14.27
N GLY A 115 -6.94 -0.59 -15.02
CA GLY A 115 -7.01 -0.66 -16.48
C GLY A 115 -6.03 0.26 -17.22
N ASN A 116 -5.30 1.13 -16.51
CA ASN A 116 -4.29 2.05 -17.04
C ASN A 116 -3.17 2.32 -16.02
N GLN A 117 -2.12 3.02 -16.47
CA GLN A 117 -1.08 3.55 -15.58
C GLN A 117 -1.59 4.79 -14.86
N ALA A 118 -1.03 5.11 -13.69
CA ALA A 118 -1.44 6.26 -12.90
C ALA A 118 -1.34 7.62 -13.65
N LEU A 119 -0.48 7.73 -14.67
CA LEU A 119 -0.26 8.95 -15.45
C LEU A 119 -1.21 9.16 -16.64
N ASN A 120 -2.11 8.22 -16.94
CA ASN A 120 -2.92 8.22 -18.16
C ASN A 120 -4.42 8.43 -17.90
#